data_AF-A0A5J4QTK4-F1
#
_entry.id   AF-A0A5J4QTK4-F1
#
_cell.length_a   1.000
_cell.length_b   1.000
_cell.length_c   1.000
_cell.angle_alpha   90.00
_cell.angle_beta   90.00
_cell.angle_gamma   90.00
#
_symmetry.space_group_name_H-M   'P 1'
#
loop_
_entity.id
_entity.type
_entity.pdbx_description
1 polymer ?
#
loop_
_entity_poly.entity_id
_entity_poly.type
_entity_poly.pdbx_seq_one_letter_code
_entity_poly.pdbx_strand_id
1 'polypeptide(L)'
;MISLTENIMNNNPIQSIKIKHLWGEYNLQWDSLNPDVNILVGINGSGKSTVLRILWAVLHKDEETLDKFGKELFVAIKFEDGSHATRENDAITIKGKSIPSRAFLSTFDTPILDKERLKKDESSLDQELDFLIYQRRKDKPVNFTNYRLKATVPKYAVYIANNVNHFFTEIINPLFEKTEKKIDIDEFTNELIFHKRDNVIKLTDLSSGEKQMLILLFSLFLMENEPHIVLMDEPEASLHIEWQQKLIDIMRAVNPNCQFIISTHSPSIFGKGWMDKVVHIEKLKA
;
A
#
# COMPACT_ATOMS: atom_id res chain seq x y z
N MET A 1 11.70 19.00 -19.78
CA MET A 1 12.21 18.30 -18.59
C MET A 1 12.60 19.33 -17.55
N ILE A 2 11.69 19.65 -16.62
CA ILE A 2 12.09 20.33 -15.38
C ILE A 2 12.20 19.23 -14.35
N SER A 3 13.45 18.83 -14.14
CA SER A 3 13.87 17.99 -13.02
C SER A 3 13.51 18.71 -11.72
N LEU A 4 12.53 18.19 -10.98
CA LEU A 4 12.36 18.49 -9.56
C LEU A 4 13.50 17.78 -8.80
N THR A 5 14.74 18.21 -9.01
CA THR A 5 15.87 17.76 -8.20
C THR A 5 16.23 18.85 -7.21
N GLU A 6 15.72 18.71 -5.99
CA GLU A 6 16.52 18.97 -4.78
C GLU A 6 15.93 18.27 -3.55
N ASN A 7 15.49 17.03 -3.75
CA ASN A 7 15.57 16.03 -2.71
C ASN A 7 15.91 14.75 -3.44
N ILE A 8 17.15 14.28 -3.31
CA ILE A 8 17.49 12.91 -3.67
C ILE A 8 16.67 12.06 -2.69
N MET A 9 15.40 11.81 -3.00
CA MET A 9 14.53 11.03 -2.14
C MET A 9 15.06 9.61 -2.20
N ASN A 10 15.75 9.27 -1.12
CA ASN A 10 16.49 8.04 -0.97
C ASN A 10 15.46 6.92 -0.97
N ASN A 11 15.40 6.11 -2.03
CA ASN A 11 14.51 4.95 -2.10
C ASN A 11 14.72 4.00 -0.90
N ASN A 12 15.91 4.09 -0.28
CA ASN A 12 16.33 3.49 0.98
C ASN A 12 15.49 2.29 1.46
N PRO A 13 15.45 1.21 0.67
CA PRO A 13 14.63 0.05 0.97
C PRO A 13 15.15 -0.68 2.20
N ILE A 14 14.27 -1.45 2.84
CA ILE A 14 14.65 -2.42 3.87
C ILE A 14 15.48 -3.51 3.19
N GLN A 15 16.67 -3.79 3.73
CA GLN A 15 17.54 -4.88 3.27
C GLN A 15 17.37 -6.13 4.12
N SER A 16 17.22 -5.96 5.43
CA SER A 16 17.10 -7.10 6.35
C SER A 16 16.21 -6.80 7.54
N ILE A 17 15.53 -7.84 8.02
CA ILE A 17 14.67 -7.82 9.19
C ILE A 17 15.12 -8.92 10.14
N LYS A 18 15.23 -8.58 11.43
CA LYS A 18 15.50 -9.54 12.50
C LYS A 18 14.51 -9.34 13.63
N ILE A 19 13.84 -10.40 14.03
CA ILE A 19 12.90 -10.44 15.15
C ILE A 19 13.38 -11.54 16.09
N LYS A 20 13.50 -11.25 17.39
CA LYS A 20 13.89 -12.21 18.40
C LYS A 20 12.95 -12.15 19.59
N HIS A 21 12.81 -13.27 20.29
CA HIS A 21 11.96 -13.39 21.48
C HIS A 21 10.50 -12.99 21.21
N LEU A 22 10.00 -13.23 19.99
CA LEU A 22 8.59 -13.03 19.68
C LEU A 22 7.77 -14.02 20.53
N TRP A 23 6.91 -13.47 21.39
CA TRP A 23 6.21 -14.20 22.46
C TRP A 23 7.13 -15.05 23.35
N GLY A 24 8.41 -14.67 23.46
CA GLY A 24 9.43 -15.41 24.22
C GLY A 24 9.96 -16.68 23.56
N GLU A 25 9.40 -17.11 22.42
CA GLU A 25 9.67 -18.43 21.85
C GLU A 25 10.27 -18.38 20.44
N TYR A 26 9.91 -17.37 19.64
CA TYR A 26 10.21 -17.39 18.20
C TYR A 26 11.27 -16.36 17.82
N ASN A 27 12.20 -16.79 16.98
CA ASN A 27 13.16 -15.92 16.30
C ASN A 27 12.94 -16.01 14.80
N LEU A 28 13.08 -14.89 14.11
CA LEU A 28 12.94 -14.76 12.67
C LEU A 28 14.05 -13.87 12.13
N GLN A 29 14.67 -14.28 11.02
CA GLN A 29 15.68 -13.48 10.33
C GLN A 29 15.48 -13.56 8.82
N TRP A 30 15.31 -12.41 8.19
CA TRP A 30 15.16 -12.23 6.75
C TRP A 30 16.26 -11.30 6.25
N ASP A 31 17.33 -11.85 5.68
CA ASP A 31 18.57 -11.11 5.41
C ASP A 31 18.69 -10.46 4.03
N SER A 32 17.82 -10.82 3.08
CA SER A 32 17.95 -10.44 1.68
C SER A 32 16.61 -10.04 1.09
N LEU A 33 16.05 -8.92 1.57
CA LEU A 33 14.89 -8.30 0.94
C LEU A 33 15.31 -7.61 -0.36
N ASN A 34 14.49 -7.78 -1.39
CA ASN A 34 14.62 -7.08 -2.65
C ASN A 34 14.20 -5.61 -2.49
N PRO A 35 14.80 -4.68 -3.27
CA PRO A 35 14.41 -3.28 -3.24
C PRO A 35 13.03 -3.01 -3.85
N ASP A 36 12.49 -3.95 -4.63
CA ASP A 36 11.21 -3.84 -5.35
C ASP A 36 10.08 -4.63 -4.67
N VAL A 37 10.07 -5.97 -4.77
CA VAL A 37 8.94 -6.81 -4.34
C VAL A 37 9.45 -7.95 -3.48
N ASN A 38 8.76 -8.18 -2.36
CA ASN A 38 9.03 -9.25 -1.42
C ASN A 38 7.72 -9.92 -1.05
N ILE A 39 7.65 -11.24 -1.18
CA ILE A 39 6.40 -11.99 -0.99
C ILE A 39 6.61 -13.04 0.10
N LEU A 40 6.00 -12.80 1.26
CA LEU A 40 6.01 -13.68 2.41
C LEU A 40 4.84 -14.66 2.33
N VAL A 41 5.15 -15.94 2.13
CA VAL A 41 4.16 -17.02 1.99
C VAL A 41 4.22 -17.96 3.19
N GLY A 42 3.09 -18.57 3.53
CA GLY A 42 2.98 -19.51 4.62
C GLY A 42 1.52 -19.86 4.91
N ILE A 43 1.30 -20.92 5.67
CA ILE A 43 -0.06 -21.38 6.02
C ILE A 43 -0.81 -20.36 6.90
N ASN A 44 -2.13 -20.51 7.04
CA ASN A 44 -2.90 -19.68 7.96
C ASN A 44 -2.42 -19.88 9.40
N GLY A 45 -2.28 -18.80 10.16
CA GLY A 45 -1.71 -18.83 11.50
C GLY A 45 -0.19 -18.95 11.58
N SER A 46 0.54 -18.96 10.45
CA SER A 46 2.01 -19.07 10.47
C SER A 46 2.75 -17.82 10.99
N GLY A 47 2.05 -16.69 11.14
CA GLY A 47 2.60 -15.44 11.66
C GLY A 47 2.90 -14.36 10.62
N LYS A 48 2.48 -14.51 9.36
CA LYS A 48 2.73 -13.53 8.28
C LYS A 48 2.24 -12.11 8.64
N SER A 49 0.96 -11.99 9.01
CA SER A 49 0.36 -10.74 9.46
C SER A 49 1.05 -10.16 10.69
N THR A 50 1.53 -11.02 11.60
CA THR A 50 2.30 -10.60 12.77
C THR A 50 3.63 -9.94 12.37
N VAL A 51 4.36 -10.53 11.42
CA VAL A 51 5.61 -9.92 10.90
C VAL A 51 5.32 -8.54 10.33
N LEU A 52 4.30 -8.39 9.49
CA LEU A 52 3.94 -7.08 8.92
C LEU A 52 3.50 -6.07 9.99
N ARG A 53 2.72 -6.48 10.99
CA ARG A 53 2.29 -5.61 12.10
C ARG A 53 3.48 -5.15 12.96
N ILE A 54 4.43 -6.02 13.24
CA ILE A 54 5.66 -5.66 13.97
C ILE A 54 6.48 -4.65 13.17
N LEU A 55 6.68 -4.89 11.88
CA LEU A 55 7.38 -3.95 10.99
C LEU A 55 6.70 -2.59 11.00
N TRP A 56 5.39 -2.57 10.81
CA TRP A 56 4.59 -1.34 10.83
C TRP A 56 4.80 -0.56 12.13
N ALA A 57 4.67 -1.23 13.28
CA ALA A 57 4.75 -0.61 14.58
C ALA A 57 6.15 -0.04 14.88
N VAL A 58 7.23 -0.78 14.55
CA VAL A 58 8.60 -0.26 14.66
C VAL A 58 8.79 0.98 13.77
N LEU A 59 8.30 0.93 12.54
CA LEU A 59 8.45 2.01 11.58
C LEU A 59 7.63 3.26 11.96
N HIS A 60 6.57 3.13 12.77
CA HIS A 60 5.73 4.24 13.24
C HIS A 60 6.01 4.67 14.68
N LYS A 61 6.98 4.03 15.34
CA LYS A 61 7.25 4.21 16.76
C LYS A 61 6.02 3.91 17.66
N ASP A 62 5.24 2.90 17.29
CA ASP A 62 4.08 2.44 18.05
C ASP A 62 4.51 1.37 19.07
N GLU A 63 4.96 1.83 20.24
CA GLU A 63 5.42 0.97 21.34
C GLU A 63 4.27 0.14 21.93
N GLU A 64 3.07 0.71 22.05
CA GLU A 64 1.89 0.03 22.62
C GLU A 64 1.52 -1.22 21.81
N THR A 65 1.59 -1.15 20.48
CA THR A 65 1.38 -2.31 19.62
C THR A 65 2.48 -3.35 19.79
N LEU A 66 3.74 -2.94 19.94
CA LEU A 66 4.86 -3.87 20.12
C LEU A 66 4.81 -4.62 21.46
N ASP A 67 4.38 -3.97 22.53
CA ASP A 67 4.29 -4.57 23.86
C ASP A 67 3.34 -5.78 23.90
N LYS A 68 2.35 -5.82 23.01
CA LYS A 68 1.41 -6.94 22.84
C LYS A 68 2.09 -8.22 22.34
N PHE A 69 3.30 -8.13 21.79
CA PHE A 69 4.07 -9.27 21.26
C PHE A 69 5.14 -9.78 22.23
N GLY A 70 5.23 -9.19 23.43
CA GLY A 70 6.11 -9.63 24.53
C GLY A 70 7.16 -8.59 24.91
N LYS A 71 7.45 -8.48 26.22
CA LYS A 71 8.40 -7.49 26.75
C LYS A 71 9.84 -7.68 26.27
N GLU A 72 10.24 -8.93 26.06
CA GLU A 72 11.58 -9.28 25.59
C GLU A 72 11.72 -9.16 24.06
N LEU A 73 10.67 -8.75 23.35
CA LEU A 73 10.68 -8.62 21.89
C LEU A 73 11.82 -7.69 21.46
N PHE A 74 12.73 -8.25 20.68
CA PHE A 74 13.77 -7.50 20.00
C PHE A 74 13.47 -7.46 18.51
N VAL A 75 13.56 -6.27 17.92
CA VAL A 75 13.40 -6.08 16.47
C VAL A 75 14.55 -5.24 15.94
N ALA A 76 15.10 -5.60 14.79
CA ALA A 76 16.05 -4.78 14.05
C ALA A 76 15.71 -4.80 12.56
N ILE A 77 15.54 -3.61 11.99
CA ILE A 77 15.32 -3.36 10.57
C ILE A 77 16.53 -2.58 10.07
N LYS A 78 17.20 -3.09 9.04
CA LYS A 78 18.31 -2.39 8.37
C LYS A 78 17.88 -1.91 7.00
N PHE A 79 18.24 -0.67 6.67
CA PHE A 79 18.00 -0.06 5.39
C PHE A 79 19.29 -0.01 4.56
N GLU A 80 19.15 0.17 3.25
CA GLU A 80 20.25 0.17 2.29
C GLU A 80 21.32 1.23 2.54
N ASP A 81 20.94 2.41 3.00
CA ASP A 81 21.88 3.50 3.28
C ASP A 81 22.61 3.36 4.63
N GLY A 82 22.45 2.23 5.33
CA GLY A 82 23.03 1.96 6.64
C GLY A 82 22.19 2.48 7.82
N SER A 83 21.09 3.18 7.56
CA SER A 83 20.11 3.51 8.60
C SER A 83 19.52 2.23 9.19
N HIS A 84 19.05 2.33 10.43
CA HIS A 84 18.41 1.21 11.11
C HIS A 84 17.32 1.69 12.09
N ALA A 85 16.30 0.85 12.24
CA ALA A 85 15.28 0.97 13.26
C ALA A 85 15.34 -0.26 14.16
N THR A 86 15.37 -0.05 15.48
CA THR A 86 15.49 -1.12 16.46
C THR A 86 14.48 -0.94 17.59
N ARG A 87 13.93 -2.06 18.07
CA ARG A 87 13.20 -2.15 19.33
C ARG A 87 14.05 -2.99 20.29
N GLU A 88 14.46 -2.39 21.40
CA GLU A 88 15.25 -3.03 22.46
C GLU A 88 14.88 -2.39 23.80
N ASN A 89 14.70 -3.19 24.86
CA ASN A 89 14.39 -2.71 26.22
C ASN A 89 13.25 -1.69 26.29
N ASP A 90 12.13 -1.98 25.65
CA ASP A 90 10.93 -1.13 25.67
C ASP A 90 11.04 0.22 24.95
N ALA A 91 12.10 0.42 24.18
CA ALA A 91 12.32 1.64 23.41
C ALA A 91 12.50 1.38 21.91
N ILE A 92 11.85 2.20 21.08
CA ILE A 92 12.10 2.24 19.63
C ILE A 92 13.14 3.32 19.32
N THR A 93 14.26 2.90 18.72
CA THR A 93 15.32 3.81 18.27
C THR A 93 15.46 3.76 16.76
N ILE A 94 15.56 4.93 16.14
CA ILE A 94 15.81 5.07 14.69
C ILE A 94 17.08 5.91 14.53
N LYS A 95 18.11 5.35 13.89
CA LYS A 95 19.40 6.02 13.63
C LYS A 95 19.71 5.99 12.13
N GLY A 96 20.37 7.04 11.65
CA GLY A 96 20.75 7.20 10.25
C GLY A 96 20.04 8.36 9.57
N LYS A 97 19.96 8.34 8.24
CA LYS A 97 19.23 9.33 7.44
C LYS A 97 17.71 9.15 7.61
N SER A 98 16.93 10.02 6.99
CA SER A 98 15.46 9.92 6.96
C SER A 98 15.02 8.58 6.38
N ILE A 99 14.19 7.83 7.11
CA ILE A 99 13.45 6.69 6.58
C ILE A 99 12.46 7.19 5.51
N PRO A 100 12.27 6.46 4.38
CA PRO A 100 11.25 6.78 3.40
C PRO A 100 9.85 6.92 4.01
N SER A 101 8.93 7.51 3.25
CA SER A 101 7.51 7.48 3.60
C SER A 101 7.01 6.02 3.67
N ARG A 102 6.04 5.75 4.55
CA ARG A 102 5.59 4.39 4.88
C ARG A 102 4.09 4.31 4.76
N ALA A 103 3.61 3.23 4.15
CA ALA A 103 2.18 2.95 4.04
C ALA A 103 1.89 1.50 4.44
N PHE A 104 0.82 1.32 5.21
CA PHE A 104 0.22 0.02 5.49
C PHE A 104 -1.07 -0.05 4.70
N LEU A 105 -1.14 -0.98 3.75
CA LEU A 105 -2.35 -1.23 3.00
C LEU A 105 -2.82 -2.63 3.38
N SER A 106 -3.61 -2.71 4.45
CA SER A 106 -4.37 -3.93 4.75
C SER A 106 -5.79 -3.73 4.24
N THR A 107 -6.15 -4.47 3.20
CA THR A 107 -7.50 -4.45 2.59
C THR A 107 -8.58 -5.07 3.47
N PHE A 108 -8.22 -5.69 4.60
CA PHE A 108 -9.16 -6.41 5.46
C PHE A 108 -9.29 -5.89 6.89
N ASP A 109 -8.23 -5.33 7.50
CA ASP A 109 -8.23 -5.12 8.96
C ASP A 109 -7.98 -3.70 9.44
N THR A 110 -7.63 -2.76 8.55
CA THR A 110 -7.48 -1.36 8.96
C THR A 110 -8.36 -0.51 8.08
N PRO A 111 -9.62 -0.24 8.48
CA PRO A 111 -10.17 1.03 8.05
C PRO A 111 -9.13 2.07 8.48
N ILE A 112 -8.63 2.90 7.57
CA ILE A 112 -7.84 4.09 7.91
C ILE A 112 -8.71 5.10 8.71
N LEU A 113 -9.85 4.66 9.23
CA LEU A 113 -10.93 5.36 9.88
C LEU A 113 -11.09 4.77 11.27
N ASP A 114 -10.95 5.60 12.30
CA ASP A 114 -11.52 5.35 13.61
C ASP A 114 -12.96 4.86 13.44
N LYS A 115 -13.24 3.66 13.97
CA LYS A 115 -14.57 3.00 13.94
C LYS A 115 -15.68 3.86 14.55
N GLU A 116 -15.34 4.94 15.27
CA GLU A 116 -16.27 5.80 15.98
C GLU A 116 -17.13 6.71 15.07
N ARG A 117 -16.85 6.80 13.77
CA ARG A 117 -17.48 7.82 12.91
C ARG A 117 -17.99 7.32 11.55
N LEU A 118 -18.40 6.04 11.52
CA LEU A 118 -19.13 5.47 10.40
C LEU A 118 -20.50 6.16 10.28
N LYS A 119 -20.86 6.67 9.09
CA LYS A 119 -22.28 6.92 8.79
C LYS A 119 -22.99 5.56 8.86
N LYS A 120 -24.11 5.49 9.60
CA LYS A 120 -24.78 4.22 9.95
C LYS A 120 -25.21 3.35 8.75
N ASP A 121 -25.27 3.91 7.55
CA ASP A 121 -25.88 3.27 6.37
C ASP A 121 -24.90 3.03 5.18
N GLU A 122 -23.61 3.39 5.27
CA GLU A 122 -22.62 3.21 4.17
C GLU A 122 -21.56 2.15 4.50
N SER A 123 -21.17 1.32 3.53
CA SER A 123 -20.09 0.34 3.68
C SER A 123 -18.75 1.03 3.99
N SER A 124 -17.86 0.37 4.74
CA SER A 124 -16.51 0.88 5.03
C SER A 124 -15.70 1.16 3.76
N LEU A 125 -15.84 0.29 2.75
CA LEU A 125 -15.17 0.45 1.45
C LEU A 125 -15.70 1.66 0.67
N ASP A 126 -17.01 1.93 0.76
CA ASP A 126 -17.60 3.11 0.11
C ASP A 126 -17.04 4.39 0.71
N GLN A 127 -16.96 4.45 2.04
CA GLN A 127 -16.43 5.62 2.76
C GLN A 127 -14.94 5.84 2.49
N GLU A 128 -14.14 4.77 2.43
CA GLU A 128 -12.72 4.86 2.14
C GLU A 128 -12.44 5.31 0.71
N LEU A 129 -13.17 4.74 -0.26
CA LEU A 129 -13.03 5.16 -1.65
C LEU A 129 -13.55 6.58 -1.87
N ASP A 130 -14.67 6.96 -1.26
CA ASP A 130 -15.19 8.33 -1.27
C ASP A 130 -14.16 9.31 -0.68
N PHE A 131 -13.45 8.92 0.38
CA PHE A 131 -12.39 9.71 0.99
C PHE A 131 -11.16 9.87 0.08
N LEU A 132 -10.71 8.79 -0.57
CA LEU A 132 -9.55 8.83 -1.48
C LEU A 132 -9.83 9.65 -2.74
N ILE A 133 -11.09 9.67 -3.20
CA ILE A 133 -11.47 10.41 -4.40
C ILE A 133 -11.83 11.85 -4.06
N TYR A 134 -12.74 12.07 -3.11
CA TYR A 134 -13.43 13.34 -2.88
C TYR A 134 -13.01 14.05 -1.59
N GLN A 135 -12.83 15.37 -1.66
CA GLN A 135 -12.51 16.21 -0.51
C GLN A 135 -13.75 16.50 0.36
N ARG A 136 -14.22 15.51 1.12
CA ARG A 136 -15.36 15.69 2.04
C ARG A 136 -14.99 15.93 3.51
N ARG A 137 -13.71 15.78 3.90
CA ARG A 137 -13.25 16.04 5.26
C ARG A 137 -12.00 16.93 5.30
N LYS A 138 -11.96 17.85 6.27
CA LYS A 138 -10.90 18.86 6.44
C LYS A 138 -9.62 18.32 7.10
N ASP A 139 -9.67 17.13 7.69
CA ASP A 139 -8.65 16.56 8.58
C ASP A 139 -7.59 15.69 7.88
N LYS A 140 -7.80 15.31 6.62
CA LYS A 140 -6.78 14.61 5.82
C LYS A 140 -6.61 15.28 4.45
N PRO A 141 -5.41 15.80 4.12
CA PRO A 141 -5.21 16.65 2.95
C PRO A 141 -4.97 15.90 1.64
N VAL A 142 -4.76 14.58 1.65
CA VAL A 142 -4.37 13.82 0.44
C VAL A 142 -5.55 13.02 -0.10
N ASN A 143 -6.10 13.48 -1.22
CA ASN A 143 -7.12 12.79 -2.03
C ASN A 143 -6.95 13.21 -3.49
N PHE A 144 -7.63 12.50 -4.40
CA PHE A 144 -7.51 12.69 -5.84
C PHE A 144 -7.95 14.10 -6.29
N THR A 145 -9.04 14.63 -5.75
CA THR A 145 -9.46 16.02 -6.01
C THR A 145 -8.33 17.01 -5.67
N ASN A 146 -7.73 16.91 -4.49
CA ASN A 146 -6.64 17.79 -4.04
C ASN A 146 -5.38 17.63 -4.88
N TYR A 147 -5.04 16.41 -5.28
CA TYR A 147 -3.95 16.14 -6.21
C TYR A 147 -4.16 16.89 -7.53
N ARG A 148 -5.38 16.81 -8.09
CA ARG A 148 -5.72 17.51 -9.34
C ARG A 148 -5.77 19.02 -9.19
N LEU A 149 -6.17 19.54 -8.03
CA LEU A 149 -6.16 20.99 -7.77
C LEU A 149 -4.76 21.61 -7.89
N LYS A 150 -3.68 20.83 -7.70
CA LYS A 150 -2.31 21.31 -7.95
C LYS A 150 -2.10 21.74 -9.41
N ALA A 151 -2.89 21.22 -10.37
CA ALA A 151 -2.83 21.58 -11.78
C ALA A 151 -3.32 23.01 -12.07
N THR A 152 -4.01 23.65 -11.12
CA THR A 152 -4.36 25.08 -11.20
C THR A 152 -3.11 25.97 -11.19
N VAL A 153 -1.98 25.46 -10.70
CA VAL A 153 -0.69 26.13 -10.79
C VAL A 153 -0.02 25.76 -12.11
N PRO A 154 0.26 26.71 -13.03
CA PRO A 154 0.73 26.41 -14.39
C PRO A 154 1.96 25.50 -14.47
N LYS A 155 2.89 25.60 -13.49
CA LYS A 155 4.09 24.74 -13.44
C LYS A 155 3.79 23.25 -13.29
N TYR A 156 2.65 22.88 -12.71
CA TYR A 156 2.28 21.49 -12.45
C TYR A 156 1.22 20.95 -13.42
N ALA A 157 0.57 21.82 -14.20
CA ALA A 157 -0.57 21.47 -15.04
C ALA A 157 -0.29 20.30 -16.00
N VAL A 158 0.77 20.41 -16.80
CA VAL A 158 1.15 19.37 -17.79
C VAL A 158 1.54 18.06 -17.10
N TYR A 159 2.30 18.15 -16.01
CA TYR A 159 2.75 16.96 -15.26
C TYR A 159 1.56 16.18 -14.68
N ILE A 160 0.63 16.88 -14.02
CA ILE A 160 -0.55 16.27 -13.42
C ILE A 160 -1.48 15.72 -14.50
N ALA A 161 -1.71 16.46 -15.59
CA ALA A 161 -2.55 15.98 -16.69
C ALA A 161 -2.00 14.67 -17.28
N ASN A 162 -0.69 14.58 -17.52
CA ASN A 162 -0.06 13.36 -18.02
C ASN A 162 -0.19 12.20 -17.04
N ASN A 163 0.06 12.43 -15.75
CA ASN A 163 -0.04 11.39 -14.73
C ASN A 163 -1.48 10.87 -14.58
N VAL A 164 -2.47 11.77 -14.56
CA VAL A 164 -3.89 11.40 -14.52
C VAL A 164 -4.28 10.64 -15.78
N ASN A 165 -3.92 11.13 -16.96
CA ASN A 165 -4.26 10.47 -18.21
C ASN A 165 -3.64 9.06 -18.30
N HIS A 166 -2.39 8.91 -17.89
CA HIS A 166 -1.72 7.61 -17.82
C HIS A 166 -2.44 6.67 -16.84
N PHE A 167 -2.73 7.14 -15.62
CA PHE A 167 -3.39 6.35 -14.59
C PHE A 167 -4.77 5.84 -15.02
N PHE A 168 -5.59 6.68 -15.67
CA PHE A 168 -6.91 6.26 -16.12
C PHE A 168 -6.88 5.43 -17.41
N THR A 169 -6.08 5.83 -18.40
CA THR A 169 -6.09 5.23 -19.74
C THR A 169 -5.31 3.92 -19.79
N GLU A 170 -4.15 3.86 -19.13
CA GLU A 170 -3.23 2.72 -19.22
C GLU A 170 -3.40 1.72 -18.07
N ILE A 171 -3.98 2.15 -16.94
CA ILE A 171 -4.05 1.31 -15.73
C ILE A 171 -5.51 1.00 -15.34
N ILE A 172 -6.31 2.02 -14.99
CA ILE A 172 -7.67 1.78 -14.49
C ILE A 172 -8.60 1.23 -15.58
N ASN A 173 -8.78 1.92 -16.70
CA ASN A 173 -9.82 1.52 -17.67
C ASN A 173 -9.56 0.13 -18.29
N PRO A 174 -8.31 -0.26 -18.64
CA PRO A 174 -8.04 -1.63 -19.10
C PRO A 174 -8.35 -2.71 -18.05
N LEU A 175 -8.25 -2.38 -16.77
CA LEU A 175 -8.54 -3.32 -15.68
C LEU A 175 -10.04 -3.60 -15.52
N PHE A 176 -10.88 -2.59 -15.78
CA PHE A 176 -12.33 -2.63 -15.64
C PHE A 176 -13.08 -2.98 -16.94
N GLU A 177 -12.37 -3.08 -18.06
CA GLU A 177 -12.94 -3.42 -19.38
C GLU A 177 -13.77 -4.72 -19.32
N LYS A 178 -13.27 -5.75 -18.62
CA LYS A 178 -13.95 -7.05 -18.48
C LYS A 178 -15.22 -7.01 -17.65
N THR A 179 -15.36 -6.01 -16.76
CA THR A 179 -16.60 -5.78 -16.02
C THR A 179 -17.52 -4.79 -16.74
N GLU A 180 -17.19 -4.45 -17.99
CA GLU A 180 -17.89 -3.50 -18.86
C GLU A 180 -18.01 -2.12 -18.20
N LYS A 181 -17.02 -1.77 -17.39
CA LYS A 181 -16.98 -0.51 -16.64
C LYS A 181 -15.84 0.36 -17.12
N LYS A 182 -16.07 1.67 -17.01
CA LYS A 182 -15.10 2.70 -17.33
C LYS A 182 -15.23 3.82 -16.32
N ILE A 183 -14.12 4.47 -16.01
CA ILE A 183 -14.10 5.66 -15.19
C ILE A 183 -13.59 6.81 -16.05
N ASP A 184 -14.43 7.84 -16.17
CA ASP A 184 -14.11 9.10 -16.82
C ASP A 184 -14.03 10.21 -15.79
N ILE A 185 -13.47 11.35 -16.20
CA ILE A 185 -13.36 12.55 -15.38
C ILE A 185 -14.19 13.63 -16.06
N ASP A 186 -15.13 14.22 -15.34
CA ASP A 186 -15.87 15.37 -15.83
C ASP A 186 -14.93 16.57 -15.98
N GLU A 187 -14.83 17.13 -17.19
CA GLU A 187 -13.92 18.24 -17.50
C GLU A 187 -14.31 19.55 -16.77
N PHE A 188 -15.57 19.70 -16.38
CA PHE A 188 -16.11 20.91 -15.75
C PHE A 188 -16.15 20.78 -14.23
N THR A 189 -16.65 19.66 -13.71
CA THR A 189 -16.82 19.44 -12.26
C THR A 189 -15.60 18.81 -11.60
N ASN A 190 -14.69 18.23 -12.40
CA ASN A 190 -13.55 17.45 -11.93
C ASN A 190 -13.91 16.20 -11.12
N GLU A 191 -15.18 15.78 -11.16
CA GLU A 191 -15.67 14.57 -10.50
C GLU A 191 -15.41 13.32 -11.35
N LEU A 192 -15.32 12.16 -10.68
CA LEU A 192 -15.23 10.88 -11.38
C LEU A 192 -16.62 10.42 -11.79
N ILE A 193 -16.78 10.12 -13.08
CA ILE A 193 -18.00 9.53 -13.63
C ILE A 193 -17.74 8.06 -13.86
N PHE A 194 -18.56 7.22 -13.22
CA PHE A 194 -18.49 5.77 -13.36
C PHE A 194 -19.52 5.34 -14.40
N HIS A 195 -19.08 4.57 -15.38
CA HIS A 195 -19.92 4.03 -16.43
C HIS A 195 -19.99 2.52 -16.32
N LYS A 196 -21.16 1.94 -16.63
CA LYS A 196 -21.34 0.52 -16.96
C LYS A 196 -22.07 0.44 -18.28
N ARG A 197 -21.36 0.02 -19.33
CA ARG A 197 -21.79 0.18 -20.72
C ARG A 197 -22.18 1.65 -20.97
N ASP A 198 -23.41 1.90 -21.41
CA ASP A 198 -23.91 3.23 -21.73
C ASP A 198 -24.54 3.97 -20.53
N ASN A 199 -24.59 3.35 -19.34
CA ASN A 199 -25.24 3.93 -18.17
C ASN A 199 -24.23 4.50 -17.18
N VAL A 200 -24.53 5.68 -16.64
CA VAL A 200 -23.81 6.21 -15.47
C VAL A 200 -24.27 5.45 -14.22
N ILE A 201 -23.32 4.95 -13.45
CA ILE A 201 -23.55 4.24 -12.19
C ILE A 201 -22.96 5.02 -11.02
N LYS A 202 -23.41 4.70 -9.80
CA LYS A 202 -22.84 5.28 -8.58
C LYS A 202 -21.63 4.46 -8.12
N LEU A 203 -20.76 5.10 -7.34
CA LEU A 203 -19.65 4.43 -6.66
C LEU A 203 -20.13 3.23 -5.81
N THR A 204 -21.31 3.36 -5.20
CA THR A 204 -21.95 2.30 -4.40
C THR A 204 -22.29 1.06 -5.22
N ASP A 205 -22.49 1.20 -6.53
CA ASP A 205 -22.87 0.11 -7.44
C ASP A 205 -21.67 -0.75 -7.89
N LEU A 206 -20.46 -0.39 -7.48
CA LEU A 206 -19.26 -1.21 -7.67
C LEU A 206 -19.28 -2.42 -6.74
N SER A 207 -18.69 -3.53 -7.19
CA SER A 207 -18.49 -4.71 -6.35
C SER A 207 -17.45 -4.42 -5.25
N SER A 208 -17.43 -5.22 -4.18
CA SER A 208 -16.41 -5.09 -3.13
C SER A 208 -14.99 -5.24 -3.67
N GLY A 209 -14.75 -6.20 -4.58
CA GLY A 209 -13.45 -6.39 -5.22
C GLY A 209 -13.03 -5.21 -6.09
N GLU A 210 -13.97 -4.61 -6.83
CA GLU A 210 -13.74 -3.38 -7.60
C GLU A 210 -13.37 -2.20 -6.70
N LYS A 211 -14.12 -2.01 -5.60
CA LYS A 211 -13.83 -0.95 -4.62
C LYS A 211 -12.46 -1.15 -3.98
N GLN A 212 -12.12 -2.37 -3.55
CA GLN A 212 -10.81 -2.69 -2.99
C GLN A 212 -9.68 -2.43 -3.97
N MET A 213 -9.86 -2.80 -5.24
CA MET A 213 -8.88 -2.51 -6.29
C MET A 213 -8.70 -1.00 -6.47
N LEU A 214 -9.78 -0.22 -6.55
CA LEU A 214 -9.65 1.23 -6.65
C LEU A 214 -8.98 1.86 -5.43
N ILE A 215 -9.33 1.42 -4.21
CA ILE A 215 -8.69 1.88 -2.96
C ILE A 215 -7.18 1.67 -3.03
N LEU A 216 -6.74 0.49 -3.44
CA LEU A 216 -5.32 0.17 -3.60
C LEU A 216 -4.66 1.09 -4.63
N LEU A 217 -5.23 1.19 -5.84
CA LEU A 217 -4.65 1.95 -6.93
C LEU A 217 -4.61 3.45 -6.65
N PHE A 218 -5.67 4.03 -6.08
CA PHE A 218 -5.67 5.44 -5.68
C PHE A 218 -4.69 5.70 -4.54
N SER A 219 -4.58 4.79 -3.56
CA SER A 219 -3.61 4.93 -2.48
C SER A 219 -2.17 4.98 -3.01
N LEU A 220 -1.82 4.11 -3.96
CA LEU A 220 -0.51 4.12 -4.61
C LEU A 220 -0.31 5.35 -5.52
N PHE A 221 -1.33 5.75 -6.27
CA PHE A 221 -1.27 6.92 -7.14
C PHE A 221 -1.02 8.21 -6.35
N LEU A 222 -1.67 8.34 -5.19
CA LEU A 222 -1.54 9.49 -4.30
C LEU A 222 -0.21 9.54 -3.55
N MET A 223 0.65 8.52 -3.69
CA MET A 223 2.06 8.60 -3.30
C MET A 223 2.88 9.40 -4.31
N GLU A 224 2.31 9.78 -5.46
CA GLU A 224 2.90 10.70 -6.45
C GLU A 224 4.24 10.23 -7.03
N ASN A 225 4.41 8.91 -7.19
CA ASN A 225 5.68 8.26 -7.57
C ASN A 225 6.82 8.47 -6.56
N GLU A 226 6.52 8.89 -5.34
CA GLU A 226 7.55 9.01 -4.31
C GLU A 226 7.93 7.65 -3.73
N PRO A 227 9.18 7.46 -3.30
CA PRO A 227 9.61 6.23 -2.68
C PRO A 227 8.85 5.90 -1.39
N HIS A 228 8.31 4.69 -1.32
CA HIS A 228 7.55 4.22 -0.17
C HIS A 228 7.85 2.76 0.16
N ILE A 229 7.88 2.44 1.46
CA ILE A 229 7.77 1.05 1.92
C ILE A 229 6.29 0.76 2.13
N VAL A 230 5.76 -0.18 1.36
CA VAL A 230 4.35 -0.56 1.32
C VAL A 230 4.19 -1.97 1.86
N LEU A 231 3.61 -2.09 3.05
CA LEU A 231 3.29 -3.37 3.68
C LEU A 231 1.86 -3.76 3.31
N MET A 232 1.67 -4.98 2.81
CA MET A 232 0.36 -5.47 2.36
C MET A 232 0.04 -6.84 2.92
N ASP A 233 -1.09 -6.95 3.60
CA ASP A 233 -1.58 -8.20 4.18
C ASP A 233 -2.77 -8.73 3.41
N GLU A 234 -2.58 -9.84 2.71
CA GLU A 234 -3.56 -10.51 1.84
C GLU A 234 -4.32 -9.54 0.91
N PRO A 235 -3.59 -8.73 0.11
CA PRO A 235 -4.20 -7.70 -0.75
C PRO A 235 -5.17 -8.27 -1.79
N GLU A 236 -5.15 -9.58 -2.03
CA GLU A 236 -5.94 -10.29 -3.04
C GLU A 236 -7.28 -10.86 -2.57
N ALA A 237 -7.57 -10.89 -1.27
CA ALA A 237 -8.57 -11.84 -0.74
C ALA A 237 -10.02 -11.65 -1.23
N SER A 238 -10.39 -10.51 -1.84
CA SER A 238 -11.69 -10.33 -2.52
C SER A 238 -11.61 -10.14 -4.03
N LEU A 239 -10.40 -10.17 -4.60
CA LEU A 239 -10.17 -9.94 -6.03
C LEU A 239 -10.42 -11.22 -6.84
N HIS A 240 -10.93 -11.06 -8.05
CA HIS A 240 -11.07 -12.19 -8.99
C HIS A 240 -9.68 -12.67 -9.45
N ILE A 241 -9.55 -13.96 -9.77
CA ILE A 241 -8.26 -14.64 -10.03
C ILE A 241 -7.36 -13.92 -11.05
N GLU A 242 -7.96 -13.33 -12.09
CA GLU A 242 -7.22 -12.59 -13.10
C GLU A 242 -6.55 -11.33 -12.55
N TRP A 243 -7.24 -10.61 -11.67
CA TRP A 243 -6.69 -9.43 -11.01
C TRP A 243 -5.61 -9.82 -10.02
N GLN A 244 -5.78 -10.94 -9.30
CA GLN A 244 -4.73 -11.47 -8.42
C GLN A 244 -3.43 -11.72 -9.21
N GLN A 245 -3.52 -12.33 -10.38
CA GLN A 245 -2.38 -12.63 -11.26
C GLN A 245 -1.66 -11.40 -11.82
N LYS A 246 -2.34 -10.25 -11.90
CA LYS A 246 -1.78 -9.01 -12.43
C LYS A 246 -1.46 -8.00 -11.32
N LEU A 247 -1.80 -8.31 -10.07
CA LEU A 247 -1.83 -7.34 -8.98
C LEU A 247 -0.49 -6.63 -8.81
N ILE A 248 0.59 -7.42 -8.72
CA ILE A 248 1.93 -6.86 -8.51
C ILE A 248 2.38 -5.99 -9.69
N ASP A 249 2.12 -6.44 -10.92
CA ASP A 249 2.48 -5.68 -12.12
C ASP A 249 1.75 -4.33 -12.18
N ILE A 250 0.46 -4.34 -11.86
CA ILE A 250 -0.38 -3.13 -11.83
C ILE A 250 0.11 -2.17 -10.75
N MET A 251 0.35 -2.65 -9.52
CA MET A 251 0.85 -1.81 -8.43
C MET A 251 2.19 -1.14 -8.79
N ARG A 252 3.10 -1.88 -9.43
CA ARG A 252 4.38 -1.34 -9.90
C ARG A 252 4.23 -0.37 -11.06
N ALA A 253 3.23 -0.56 -11.92
CA ALA A 253 2.91 0.39 -12.97
C ALA A 253 2.38 1.72 -12.39
N VAL A 254 1.65 1.68 -11.26
CA VAL A 254 1.17 2.90 -10.58
C VAL A 254 2.29 3.64 -9.86
N ASN A 255 3.13 2.93 -9.10
CA ASN A 255 4.30 3.53 -8.45
C ASN A 255 5.50 2.56 -8.49
N PRO A 256 6.48 2.77 -9.39
CA PRO A 256 7.64 1.89 -9.51
C PRO A 256 8.70 2.10 -8.42
N ASN A 257 8.58 3.16 -7.62
CA ASN A 257 9.53 3.52 -6.56
C ASN A 257 9.13 2.92 -5.20
N CYS A 258 8.11 2.07 -5.15
CA CYS A 258 7.72 1.38 -3.93
C CYS A 258 8.54 0.11 -3.70
N GLN A 259 8.96 -0.11 -2.45
CA GLN A 259 9.30 -1.44 -1.95
C GLN A 259 8.04 -2.09 -1.36
N PHE A 260 7.56 -3.15 -2.00
CA PHE A 260 6.41 -3.92 -1.56
C PHE A 260 6.84 -5.10 -0.69
N ILE A 261 6.22 -5.25 0.48
CA ILE A 261 6.34 -6.43 1.34
C ILE A 261 4.94 -7.00 1.56
N ILE A 262 4.66 -8.11 0.88
CA ILE A 262 3.32 -8.68 0.73
C ILE A 262 3.26 -9.99 1.51
N SER A 263 2.27 -10.17 2.39
CA SER A 263 1.88 -11.49 2.88
C SER A 263 0.70 -12.03 2.10
N THR A 264 0.78 -13.30 1.73
CA THR A 264 -0.30 -13.99 1.00
C THR A 264 -0.24 -15.49 1.25
N HIS A 265 -1.39 -16.16 1.14
CA HIS A 265 -1.48 -17.61 1.05
C HIS A 265 -1.83 -18.07 -0.38
N SER A 266 -2.06 -17.14 -1.31
CA SER A 266 -2.58 -17.40 -2.65
C SER A 266 -1.47 -17.49 -3.70
N PRO A 267 -1.26 -18.66 -4.34
CA PRO A 267 -0.28 -18.81 -5.41
C PRO A 267 -0.58 -17.97 -6.65
N SER A 268 -1.82 -17.50 -6.82
CA SER A 268 -2.21 -16.69 -7.97
C SER A 268 -1.48 -15.35 -8.02
N ILE A 269 -1.12 -14.77 -6.87
CA ILE A 269 -0.40 -13.49 -6.79
C ILE A 269 1.00 -13.60 -7.40
N PHE A 270 1.70 -14.71 -7.11
CA PHE A 270 3.13 -14.80 -7.37
C PHE A 270 3.50 -15.85 -8.43
N GLY A 271 2.62 -16.80 -8.69
CA GLY A 271 2.86 -17.93 -9.58
C GLY A 271 3.13 -17.54 -11.03
N LYS A 272 2.71 -16.33 -11.44
CA LYS A 272 2.95 -15.78 -12.77
C LYS A 272 4.03 -14.69 -12.72
N GLY A 273 5.29 -15.11 -12.71
CA GLY A 273 6.44 -14.21 -12.93
C GLY A 273 7.09 -13.61 -11.68
N TRP A 274 6.66 -14.01 -10.47
CA TRP A 274 7.15 -13.44 -9.21
C TRP A 274 7.65 -14.50 -8.22
N MET A 275 7.84 -15.75 -8.67
CA MET A 275 8.30 -16.87 -7.84
C MET A 275 9.67 -16.64 -7.20
N ASP A 276 10.56 -15.91 -7.87
CA ASP A 276 11.90 -15.55 -7.38
C ASP A 276 11.87 -14.55 -6.21
N LYS A 277 10.73 -13.86 -6.02
CA LYS A 277 10.51 -12.92 -4.91
C LYS A 277 9.86 -13.56 -3.68
N VAL A 278 9.56 -14.86 -3.74
CA VAL A 278 8.84 -15.60 -2.69
C VAL A 278 9.76 -16.13 -1.62
N VAL A 279 9.38 -15.90 -0.37
CA VAL A 279 10.02 -16.45 0.82
C VAL A 279 8.96 -17.10 1.70
N HIS A 280 9.21 -18.35 2.10
CA HIS A 280 8.35 -19.04 3.05
C HIS A 280 8.73 -18.64 4.48
N ILE A 281 7.76 -18.22 5.29
CA ILE A 281 8.00 -17.76 6.66
C ILE A 281 8.65 -18.84 7.53
N GLU A 282 8.37 -20.11 7.26
CA GLU A 282 8.98 -21.25 7.96
C GLU A 282 10.49 -21.32 7.73
N LYS A 283 10.98 -20.84 6.58
CA LYS A 283 12.43 -20.78 6.28
C LYS A 283 13.13 -19.60 6.95
N LEU A 284 12.38 -18.64 7.46
CA LEU A 284 12.92 -17.47 8.17
C LEU A 284 13.11 -17.73 9.66
N LYS A 285 12.56 -18.83 10.20
CA LYS A 285 12.72 -19.20 11.61
C LYS A 285 14.17 -19.59 11.89
N ALA A 286 14.74 -18.97 12.92
CA ALA A 286 16.15 -19.12 13.32
C ALA A 286 16.29 -19.82 14.68
#